data_AF-A0A3B1DA87-F1
#
_entry.id   AF-A0A3B1DA87-F1
#
_cell.length_a   1.000
_cell.length_b   1.000
_cell.length_c   1.000
_cell.angle_alpha   90.00
_cell.angle_beta   90.00
_cell.angle_gamma   90.00
#
_symmetry.space_group_name_H-M   'P 1'
#
loop_
_entity.id
_entity.type
_entity.pdbx_description
1 polymer ?
#
loop_
_entity_poly.entity_id
_entity_poly.type
_entity_poly.pdbx_seq_one_letter_code
_entity_poly.pdbx_strand_id
1 'polypeptide(L)'
;WGYAAEMILKAAYFDLTLSSPDKAISIKHLNEALKEAGSLDIDIPKKEKLHNLEVWAELLVLYRAKLPEKHSYKDSTFGETLLQHAQQIYRHWRVILRYRKVVAEKSEAEQVQQSIQWFIEQTSKI
;
A
#
# COMPACT_ATOMS: atom_id res chain seq x y z
N TRP A 1 4.59 6.18 -10.88
CA TRP A 1 3.52 5.17 -10.88
C TRP A 1 3.40 4.49 -9.53
N GLY A 2 4.27 3.55 -9.14
CA GLY A 2 4.16 2.89 -7.82
C GLY A 2 4.19 3.83 -6.61
N TYR A 3 4.91 4.96 -6.70
CA TYR A 3 4.93 5.98 -5.64
C TYR A 3 3.54 6.56 -5.31
N ALA A 4 2.65 6.69 -6.29
CA ALA A 4 1.30 7.23 -6.04
C ALA A 4 0.47 6.27 -5.17
N ALA A 5 0.47 4.98 -5.52
CA ALA A 5 -0.18 3.95 -4.72
C ALA A 5 0.47 3.83 -3.31
N GLU A 6 1.79 3.96 -3.23
CA GLU A 6 2.51 3.99 -1.94
C GLU A 6 2.01 5.15 -1.06
N MET A 7 1.84 6.35 -1.62
CA MET A 7 1.34 7.52 -0.87
C MET A 7 -0.12 7.35 -0.46
N ILE A 8 -0.98 6.79 -1.32
CA ILE A 8 -2.39 6.51 -0.99
C ILE A 8 -2.48 5.53 0.18
N LEU A 9 -1.78 4.40 0.11
CA LEU A 9 -1.79 3.39 1.17
C LEU A 9 -1.27 3.93 2.49
N LYS A 10 -0.16 4.68 2.47
CA LYS A 10 0.38 5.31 3.67
C LYS A 10 -0.56 6.34 4.24
N ALA A 11 -1.12 7.22 3.41
CA ALA A 11 -2.06 8.23 3.85
C ALA A 11 -3.27 7.59 4.52
N ALA A 12 -3.88 6.58 3.90
CA ALA A 12 -5.00 5.85 4.49
C ALA A 12 -4.63 5.16 5.81
N TYR A 13 -3.48 4.50 5.88
CA TYR A 13 -3.02 3.87 7.13
C TYR A 13 -2.81 4.90 8.25
N PHE A 14 -2.16 6.02 7.94
CA PHE A 14 -1.88 7.05 8.94
C PHE A 14 -3.09 7.91 9.31
N ASP A 15 -4.11 8.00 8.45
CA ASP A 15 -5.40 8.60 8.80
C ASP A 15 -6.13 7.77 9.88
N LEU A 16 -5.98 6.44 9.83
CA LEU A 16 -6.54 5.55 10.86
C LEU A 16 -5.74 5.53 12.17
N THR A 17 -4.43 5.72 12.10
CA THR A 17 -3.52 5.48 13.23
C THR A 17 -3.00 6.75 13.89
N LEU A 18 -2.97 7.88 13.17
CA LEU A 18 -2.59 9.17 13.73
C LEU A 18 -3.86 9.99 13.98
N SER A 19 -3.97 10.55 15.18
CA SER A 19 -5.13 11.35 15.58
C SER A 19 -5.24 12.72 14.89
N SER A 20 -4.44 13.00 13.85
CA SER A 20 -4.43 14.32 13.19
C SER A 20 -3.99 14.21 11.72
N PRO A 21 -4.89 14.52 10.77
CA PRO A 21 -4.61 14.48 9.33
C PRO A 21 -3.61 15.55 8.88
N ASP A 22 -3.36 16.58 9.70
CA ASP A 22 -2.46 17.69 9.38
C ASP A 22 -1.00 17.45 9.82
N LYS A 23 -0.71 16.33 10.50
CA LYS A 23 0.65 16.02 10.93
C LYS A 23 1.44 15.36 9.82
N ALA A 24 2.57 15.97 9.48
CA ALA A 24 3.51 15.38 8.54
C ALA A 24 3.96 13.98 8.99
N ILE A 25 3.87 13.01 8.09
CA ILE A 25 4.34 11.65 8.32
C ILE A 25 5.87 11.65 8.28
N SER A 26 6.51 11.58 9.44
CA SER A 26 7.95 11.46 9.56
C SER A 26 8.46 10.04 9.32
N ILE A 27 9.77 9.90 9.08
CA ILE A 27 10.43 8.60 8.99
C ILE A 27 10.29 7.75 10.27
N LYS A 28 10.12 8.40 11.43
CA LYS A 28 9.88 7.73 12.70
C LYS A 28 8.56 6.97 12.67
N HIS A 29 7.48 7.62 12.23
CA HIS A 29 6.16 7.00 12.10
C HIS A 29 6.20 5.81 11.15
N LEU A 30 6.92 5.94 10.02
CA LEU A 30 7.10 4.83 9.07
C LEU A 30 7.80 3.63 9.71
N ASN A 31 8.88 3.86 10.47
CA ASN A 31 9.60 2.79 11.13
C ASN A 31 8.79 2.12 12.24
N GLU A 32 7.96 2.88 12.97
CA GLU A 32 7.05 2.35 13.99
C GLU A 32 5.98 1.46 13.38
N ALA A 33 5.33 1.90 12.30
CA ALA A 33 4.35 1.09 11.57
C ALA A 33 4.97 -0.22 11.04
N LEU A 34 6.18 -0.16 10.49
CA LEU A 34 6.88 -1.37 10.01
C LEU A 34 7.34 -2.28 11.16
N LYS A 35 7.67 -1.73 12.33
CA LYS A 35 7.95 -2.56 13.51
C LYS A 35 6.70 -3.31 13.94
N GLU A 36 5.55 -2.65 13.88
CA GLU A 36 4.27 -3.29 14.18
C GLU A 36 3.89 -4.36 13.14
N ALA A 37 4.08 -4.10 11.84
CA ALA A 37 3.91 -5.12 10.81
C ALA A 37 4.70 -6.40 11.14
N GLY A 38 5.95 -6.24 11.60
CA GLY A 38 6.77 -7.39 12.02
C GLY A 38 6.25 -8.13 13.25
N SER A 39 5.45 -7.48 14.11
CA SER A 39 4.75 -8.15 15.22
C SER A 39 3.44 -8.82 14.80
N LEU A 40 2.96 -8.56 13.59
CA LEU A 40 1.76 -9.15 12.99
C LEU A 40 2.10 -10.27 11.98
N ASP A 41 3.33 -10.79 12.03
CA ASP A 41 3.85 -11.82 11.12
C ASP A 41 3.75 -11.48 9.63
N ILE A 42 3.70 -10.19 9.28
CA ILE A 42 3.82 -9.72 7.89
C ILE A 42 5.29 -9.91 7.46
N ASP A 43 5.53 -10.56 6.33
CA ASP A 43 6.88 -10.70 5.80
C ASP A 43 7.38 -9.34 5.29
N ILE A 44 8.42 -8.80 5.94
CA ILE A 44 9.02 -7.53 5.58
C ILE A 44 10.43 -7.78 5.04
N PRO A 45 10.62 -7.72 3.71
CA PRO A 45 11.94 -7.78 3.13
C PRO A 45 12.83 -6.69 3.73
N LYS A 46 14.00 -7.07 4.26
CA LYS A 46 14.95 -6.11 4.87
C LYS A 46 15.34 -4.98 3.91
N LYS A 47 15.39 -5.29 2.61
CA LYS A 47 15.62 -4.32 1.53
C LYS A 47 14.26 -3.79 1.06
N GLU A 48 14.15 -2.47 0.95
CA GLU A 48 12.98 -1.77 0.39
C GLU A 48 11.69 -1.79 1.21
N LYS A 49 11.74 -2.20 2.48
CA LYS A 49 10.58 -2.23 3.40
C LYS A 49 9.69 -0.98 3.38
N LEU A 50 10.27 0.22 3.22
CA LEU A 50 9.52 1.47 3.20
C LEU A 50 8.68 1.67 1.94
N HIS A 51 9.03 0.98 0.84
CA HIS A 51 8.39 1.09 -0.47
C HIS A 51 7.65 -0.18 -0.87
N ASN A 52 7.56 -1.16 0.03
CA ASN A 52 6.85 -2.39 -0.25
C ASN A 52 5.33 -2.15 -0.13
N LEU A 53 4.67 -2.04 -1.28
CA LEU A 53 3.23 -1.80 -1.36
C LEU A 53 2.42 -2.92 -0.71
N GLU A 54 2.90 -4.16 -0.79
CA GLU A 54 2.22 -5.33 -0.19
C GLU A 54 2.16 -5.18 1.33
N VAL A 55 3.28 -4.82 1.96
CA VAL A 55 3.36 -4.59 3.41
C VAL A 55 2.39 -3.48 3.86
N TRP A 56 2.33 -2.36 3.13
CA TRP A 56 1.42 -1.26 3.47
C TRP A 56 -0.05 -1.62 3.25
N ALA A 57 -0.35 -2.39 2.21
CA ALA A 57 -1.68 -2.90 1.94
C ALA A 57 -2.15 -3.88 3.02
N GLU A 58 -1.31 -4.84 3.41
CA GLU A 58 -1.61 -5.80 4.48
C GLU A 58 -1.81 -5.10 5.82
N LEU A 59 -0.92 -4.16 6.17
CA LEU A 59 -1.07 -3.35 7.37
C LEU A 59 -2.43 -2.63 7.41
N LEU A 60 -2.80 -1.96 6.32
CA LEU A 60 -4.07 -1.23 6.23
C LEU A 60 -5.28 -2.16 6.39
N VAL A 61 -5.29 -3.29 5.70
CA VAL A 61 -6.37 -4.28 5.79
C VAL A 61 -6.51 -4.83 7.20
N LEU A 62 -5.40 -5.23 7.83
CA LEU A 62 -5.40 -5.74 9.20
C LEU A 62 -5.83 -4.69 10.22
N TYR A 63 -5.41 -3.44 10.05
CA TYR A 63 -5.82 -2.36 10.93
C TYR A 63 -7.32 -2.07 10.82
N ARG A 64 -7.85 -1.96 9.60
CA ARG A 64 -9.29 -1.76 9.39
C ARG A 64 -10.11 -2.91 9.97
N ALA A 65 -9.62 -4.15 9.89
CA ALA A 65 -10.29 -5.30 10.48
C ALA A 65 -10.35 -5.25 12.03
N LYS A 66 -9.43 -4.53 12.69
CA LYS A 66 -9.42 -4.34 14.16
C LYS A 66 -10.29 -3.17 14.63
N LEU A 67 -10.70 -2.29 13.72
CA LEU A 67 -11.51 -1.12 14.07
C LEU A 67 -13.01 -1.47 14.17
N PRO A 68 -13.81 -0.65 14.88
CA PRO A 68 -15.26 -0.82 14.90
C PRO A 68 -15.85 -0.84 13.48
N GLU A 69 -16.97 -1.55 13.29
CA GLU A 69 -17.60 -1.84 11.99
C GLU A 69 -17.72 -0.63 11.05
N LYS A 70 -17.91 0.57 11.59
CA LYS A 70 -17.94 1.83 10.83
C LYS A 70 -16.68 2.14 10.01
N HIS A 71 -15.54 1.55 10.34
CA HIS A 71 -14.26 1.69 9.65
C HIS A 71 -13.85 0.42 8.87
N SER A 72 -14.63 -0.66 9.00
CA SER A 72 -14.43 -1.87 8.22
C SER A 72 -14.80 -1.63 6.75
N TYR A 73 -14.23 -2.41 5.84
CA TYR A 73 -14.67 -2.36 4.45
C TYR A 73 -16.11 -2.89 4.35
N LYS A 74 -16.99 -2.10 3.72
CA LYS A 74 -18.39 -2.50 3.49
C LYS A 74 -18.52 -3.77 2.66
N ASP A 75 -17.57 -3.97 1.75
CA ASP A 75 -17.44 -5.16 0.92
C ASP A 75 -16.32 -6.03 1.50
N SER A 76 -16.67 -7.26 1.87
CA SER A 76 -15.74 -8.24 2.46
C SER A 76 -14.59 -8.64 1.53
N THR A 77 -14.74 -8.46 0.21
CA THR A 77 -13.72 -8.79 -0.79
C THR A 77 -12.81 -7.62 -1.13
N PHE A 78 -13.11 -6.41 -0.64
CA PHE A 78 -12.35 -5.21 -0.96
C PHE A 78 -10.90 -5.30 -0.50
N GLY A 79 -10.66 -5.82 0.72
CA GLY A 79 -9.32 -5.98 1.25
C GLY A 79 -8.45 -6.91 0.39
N GLU A 80 -9.02 -8.00 -0.10
CA GLU A 80 -8.33 -8.92 -1.02
C GLU A 80 -8.03 -8.25 -2.37
N THR A 81 -8.99 -7.52 -2.92
CA THR A 81 -8.81 -6.78 -4.19
C THR A 81 -7.71 -5.72 -4.06
N LEU A 82 -7.67 -4.99 -2.94
CA LEU A 82 -6.64 -4.01 -2.62
C LEU A 82 -5.24 -4.65 -2.58
N LEU A 83 -5.13 -5.83 -1.95
CA LEU A 83 -3.87 -6.60 -1.90
C LEU A 83 -3.42 -7.04 -3.28
N GLN A 84 -4.32 -7.57 -4.11
CA GLN A 84 -4.01 -7.99 -5.47
C GLN A 84 -3.46 -6.84 -6.33
N HIS A 85 -4.07 -5.64 -6.26
CA HIS A 85 -3.55 -4.48 -6.98
C HIS A 85 -2.20 -4.00 -6.43
N ALA A 86 -2.00 -4.02 -5.11
CA ALA A 86 -0.72 -3.65 -4.50
C ALA A 86 0.42 -4.60 -4.94
N GLN A 87 0.18 -5.91 -4.92
CA GLN A 87 1.11 -6.94 -5.39
C GLN A 87 1.43 -6.76 -6.88
N GLN A 88 0.41 -6.53 -7.71
CA GLN A 88 0.56 -6.32 -9.14
C GLN A 88 1.46 -5.12 -9.43
N ILE A 89 1.24 -4.00 -8.75
CA ILE A 89 2.10 -2.82 -8.89
C ILE A 89 3.52 -3.14 -8.41
N TYR A 90 3.67 -3.74 -7.23
CA TYR A 90 4.99 -3.97 -6.62
C TYR A 90 5.87 -4.90 -7.47
N ARG A 91 5.28 -5.98 -8.02
CA ARG A 91 5.98 -6.95 -8.88
C ARG A 91 6.68 -6.29 -10.06
N HIS A 92 5.98 -5.44 -10.80
CA HIS A 92 6.54 -4.77 -11.98
C HIS A 92 7.30 -3.50 -11.61
N TRP A 93 6.86 -2.77 -10.58
CA TRP A 93 7.51 -1.53 -10.17
C TRP A 93 8.91 -1.78 -9.60
N ARG A 94 9.08 -2.73 -8.66
CA ARG A 94 10.37 -2.87 -7.94
C ARG A 94 11.54 -3.29 -8.83
N VAL A 95 11.28 -3.99 -9.94
CA VAL A 95 12.32 -4.55 -10.82
C VAL A 95 12.39 -3.82 -12.15
N ILE A 96 11.25 -3.64 -12.82
CA ILE A 96 11.21 -3.32 -14.24
C ILE A 96 11.02 -1.83 -14.44
N LEU A 97 10.02 -1.23 -13.80
CA LEU A 97 9.64 0.16 -14.05
C LEU A 97 10.40 1.17 -13.17
N ARG A 98 11.09 0.71 -12.10
CA ARG A 98 11.86 1.59 -11.21
C ARG A 98 13.28 1.87 -11.69
N TYR A 99 13.88 0.98 -12.48
CA TYR A 99 15.27 1.12 -12.92
C TYR A 99 15.36 1.36 -14.42
N ARG A 100 15.97 2.50 -14.80
CA ARG A 100 16.21 2.92 -16.19
C ARG A 100 16.96 1.92 -17.10
N LYS A 101 17.50 0.84 -16.52
CA LYS A 101 18.31 -0.17 -17.22
C LYS A 101 17.48 -1.35 -17.73
N VAL A 102 16.20 -1.42 -17.36
CA VAL A 102 15.30 -2.50 -17.76
C VAL A 102 14.32 -1.98 -18.81
N VAL A 103 14.13 -2.73 -19.89
CA VAL A 103 13.11 -2.45 -20.89
C VAL A 103 11.81 -3.07 -20.38
N ALA A 104 10.83 -2.23 -20.07
CA ALA A 104 9.50 -2.69 -19.71
C ALA A 104 8.72 -3.09 -20.95
N GLU A 105 8.01 -4.22 -20.90
CA GLU A 105 7.03 -4.52 -21.93
C GLU A 105 5.82 -3.59 -21.80
N LYS A 106 5.18 -3.27 -22.92
CA LYS A 106 3.98 -2.42 -22.94
C LYS A 106 2.88 -2.97 -22.04
N SER A 107 2.67 -4.28 -22.07
CA SER A 107 1.69 -5.00 -21.25
C SER A 107 1.91 -4.81 -19.75
N GLU A 108 3.16 -4.81 -19.29
CA GLU A 108 3.53 -4.61 -17.88
C GLU A 108 3.26 -3.17 -17.44
N ALA A 109 3.59 -2.20 -18.30
CA ALA A 109 3.29 -0.80 -18.05
C ALA A 109 1.77 -0.57 -17.96
N GLU A 110 0.99 -1.16 -18.87
CA GLU A 110 -0.47 -1.08 -18.87
C GLU A 110 -1.09 -1.71 -17.62
N GLN A 111 -0.59 -2.87 -17.18
CA GLN A 111 -1.05 -3.52 -15.95
C GLN A 111 -0.82 -2.65 -14.71
N VAL A 112 0.36 -2.01 -14.60
CA VAL A 112 0.64 -1.10 -13.50
C VAL A 112 -0.22 0.15 -13.56
N GLN A 113 -0.43 0.70 -14.75
CA GLN A 113 -1.31 1.84 -14.95
C GLN A 113 -2.75 1.53 -14.51
N GLN A 114 -3.30 0.38 -14.92
CA GLN A 114 -4.66 -0.05 -14.55
C GLN A 114 -4.81 -0.18 -13.04
N SER A 115 -3.85 -0.81 -12.36
CA SER A 115 -3.90 -0.95 -10.90
C SER A 115 -3.80 0.39 -10.18
N ILE A 116 -2.98 1.32 -10.66
CA ILE A 116 -2.90 2.67 -10.06
C ILE A 116 -4.20 3.44 -10.28
N GLN A 117 -4.77 3.34 -11.47
CA GLN A 117 -6.05 3.97 -11.76
C GLN A 117 -7.14 3.46 -10.81
N TRP A 118 -7.17 2.15 -10.55
CA TRP A 118 -8.04 1.56 -9.54
C TRP A 118 -7.82 2.17 -8.15
N PHE A 119 -6.56 2.31 -7.70
CA PHE A 119 -6.23 2.96 -6.42
C PHE A 119 -6.77 4.39 -6.33
N ILE A 120 -6.64 5.17 -7.41
CA ILE A 120 -7.13 6.56 -7.47
C ILE A 120 -8.66 6.58 -7.38
N GLU A 121 -9.35 5.73 -8.13
CA GLU A 121 -10.81 5.64 -8.14
C GLU A 121 -11.38 5.15 -6.80
N GLN A 122 -10.65 4.31 -6.09
CA GLN A 122 -11.07 3.78 -4.80
C GLN A 122 -10.56 4.58 -3.61
N THR A 123 -9.87 5.71 -3.79
CA THR A 123 -9.22 6.46 -2.68
C THR A 123 -10.19 6.85 -1.56
N SER A 124 -11.48 7.07 -1.84
CA SER A 124 -12.49 7.36 -0.81
C SER A 124 -12.95 6.14 -0.01
N LYS A 125 -12.61 4.93 -0.47
CA LYS A 125 -12.96 3.64 0.17
C LYS A 125 -11.77 2.99 0.86
N ILE A 126 -10.56 3.22 0.32
CA ILE A 126 -9.26 2.87 0.93
C ILE A 126 -9.08 3.63 2.24
#